data_AF-A0ABD5RVD7-F1
#
_entry.id   AF-A0ABD5RVD7-F1
#
_cell.length_a   1.000
_cell.length_b   1.000
_cell.length_c   1.000
_cell.angle_alpha   90.00
_cell.angle_beta   90.00
_cell.angle_gamma   90.00
#
_symmetry.space_group_name_H-M   'P 1'
#
loop_
_entity.id
_entity.type
_entity.pdbx_description
1 polymer ?
#
loop_
_entity_poly.entity_id
_entity_poly.type
_entity_poly.pdbx_seq_one_letter_code
_entity_poly.pdbx_strand_id
1 'polypeptide(L)'
;MVRVDDAGDVTKCWLSPDELSSLERSAGEDGWEREIAVELMGRCGLRASEVSYPGDDHLRYSEDGNVWLFEVRGKNTKGGDRKTRDAWMPDDVADDVHKYSRERQLDPSESWVDVSTQSVRRWVKEAATAIADDLDSPRWRSVSSHDLRRSWATYHLVERQIDVRTIMSIGGWSDYSAIEPYLAEPTEARIGEAMGT
;
A
#
# COMPACT_ATOMS: atom_id res chain seq x y z
N MET A 1 9.53 -0.66 -15.48
CA MET A 1 8.27 -0.50 -16.25
C MET A 1 7.24 -1.36 -15.58
N VAL A 2 6.05 -0.80 -15.32
CA VAL A 2 4.96 -1.49 -14.62
C VAL A 2 4.72 -2.84 -15.28
N ARG A 3 4.83 -3.89 -14.48
CA ARG A 3 4.54 -5.26 -14.91
C ARG A 3 3.03 -5.42 -14.96
N VAL A 4 2.52 -5.95 -16.07
CA VAL A 4 1.09 -6.13 -16.34
C VAL A 4 0.83 -7.59 -16.68
N ASP A 5 -0.20 -8.16 -16.06
CA ASP A 5 -0.80 -9.46 -16.41
C ASP A 5 -2.27 -9.20 -16.81
N ASP A 6 -2.57 -9.35 -18.09
CA ASP A 6 -3.89 -9.17 -18.69
C ASP A 6 -4.49 -10.50 -19.21
N ALA A 7 -3.92 -11.64 -18.82
CA ALA A 7 -4.38 -12.95 -19.27
C ALA A 7 -5.73 -13.40 -18.64
N GLY A 8 -6.16 -12.74 -17.57
CA GLY A 8 -7.43 -13.02 -16.88
C GLY A 8 -8.49 -11.94 -17.05
N ASP A 9 -9.65 -12.13 -16.41
CA ASP A 9 -10.79 -11.19 -16.48
C ASP A 9 -10.49 -9.80 -15.90
N VAL A 10 -9.47 -9.71 -15.05
CA VAL A 10 -9.02 -8.47 -14.40
C VAL A 10 -7.53 -8.31 -14.64
N THR A 11 -7.15 -7.23 -15.31
CA THR A 11 -5.76 -6.83 -15.47
C THR A 11 -5.13 -6.56 -14.10
N LYS A 12 -3.97 -7.17 -13.85
CA LYS A 12 -3.18 -6.99 -12.63
C LYS A 12 -1.91 -6.23 -12.96
N CYS A 13 -1.58 -5.27 -12.10
CA CYS A 13 -0.32 -4.55 -12.18
C CYS A 13 0.58 -4.83 -10.97
N TRP A 14 1.89 -4.71 -11.17
CA TRP A 14 2.90 -4.65 -10.12
C TRP A 14 3.81 -3.46 -10.39
N LEU A 15 3.94 -2.61 -9.38
CA LEU A 15 4.82 -1.45 -9.38
C LEU A 15 6.10 -1.80 -8.62
N SER A 16 7.25 -1.40 -9.18
CA SER A 16 8.50 -1.36 -8.41
C SER A 16 8.46 -0.27 -7.33
N PRO A 17 9.41 -0.25 -6.38
CA PRO A 17 9.52 0.85 -5.41
C PRO A 17 9.64 2.22 -6.08
N ASP A 18 10.39 2.35 -7.17
CA ASP A 18 10.56 3.62 -7.90
C ASP A 18 9.28 4.05 -8.63
N GLU A 19 8.52 3.09 -9.15
CA GLU A 19 7.22 3.35 -9.77
C GLU A 19 6.21 3.78 -8.71
N LEU A 20 6.20 3.13 -7.54
CA LEU A 20 5.38 3.56 -6.42
C LEU A 20 5.73 4.99 -5.99
N SER A 21 7.01 5.33 -5.86
CA SER A 21 7.46 6.71 -5.58
C SER A 21 6.98 7.71 -6.64
N SER A 22 6.93 7.30 -7.90
CA SER A 22 6.42 8.14 -8.98
C SER A 22 4.90 8.39 -8.84
N LEU A 23 4.15 7.36 -8.43
CA LEU A 23 2.72 7.46 -8.18
C LEU A 23 2.39 8.32 -6.95
N GLU A 24 3.15 8.17 -5.87
CA GLU A 24 3.03 9.01 -4.65
C GLU A 24 3.21 10.48 -5.00
N ARG A 25 4.31 10.81 -5.69
CA ARG A 25 4.59 12.18 -6.16
C ARG A 25 3.49 12.73 -7.08
N SER A 26 3.04 11.95 -8.05
CA SER A 26 1.97 12.37 -8.96
C SER A 26 0.64 12.59 -8.23
N ALA A 27 0.32 11.79 -7.22
CA ALA A 27 -0.86 12.04 -6.38
C ALA A 27 -0.69 13.30 -5.52
N GLY A 28 0.51 13.54 -4.98
CA GLY A 28 0.85 14.70 -4.16
C GLY A 28 0.78 16.05 -4.90
N GLU A 29 0.95 16.06 -6.22
CA GLU A 29 0.74 17.25 -7.06
C GLU A 29 -0.69 17.80 -6.95
N ASP A 30 -1.68 16.94 -6.70
CA ASP A 30 -3.08 17.28 -6.45
C ASP A 30 -3.45 17.37 -4.96
N GLY A 31 -2.47 17.28 -4.06
CA GLY A 31 -2.59 17.49 -2.62
C GLY A 31 -2.00 16.37 -1.76
N TRP A 32 -1.34 16.77 -0.67
CA TRP A 32 -0.64 15.88 0.27
C TRP A 32 -1.53 14.77 0.86
N GLU A 33 -2.82 15.02 1.12
CA GLU A 33 -3.75 13.97 1.57
C GLU A 33 -3.83 12.79 0.57
N ARG A 34 -3.71 13.07 -0.73
CA ARG A 34 -3.73 12.04 -1.78
C ARG A 34 -2.43 11.23 -1.78
N GLU A 35 -1.29 11.89 -1.55
CA GLU A 35 0.01 11.24 -1.38
C GLU A 35 -0.02 10.29 -0.19
N ILE A 36 -0.46 10.76 0.99
CA ILE A 36 -0.66 9.92 2.19
C ILE A 36 -1.57 8.72 1.88
N ALA A 37 -2.67 8.92 1.14
CA ALA A 37 -3.56 7.83 0.75
C ALA A 37 -2.84 6.76 -0.09
N VAL A 38 -1.98 7.16 -1.03
CA VAL A 38 -1.18 6.25 -1.86
C VAL A 38 -0.14 5.52 -1.03
N GLU A 39 0.58 6.21 -0.14
CA GLU A 39 1.58 5.62 0.76
C GLU A 39 0.96 4.56 1.68
N LEU A 40 -0.18 4.86 2.32
CA LEU A 40 -0.88 3.90 3.17
C LEU A 40 -1.21 2.60 2.41
N MET A 41 -1.56 2.69 1.13
CA MET A 41 -1.85 1.51 0.30
C MET A 41 -0.59 0.81 -0.21
N GLY A 42 0.39 1.56 -0.73
CA GLY A 42 1.56 1.03 -1.42
C GLY A 42 2.74 0.69 -0.50
N ARG A 43 2.90 1.41 0.60
CA ARG A 43 3.99 1.25 1.58
C ARG A 43 3.55 0.47 2.81
N CYS A 44 2.28 0.60 3.21
CA CYS A 44 1.74 -0.08 4.40
C CYS A 44 0.75 -1.22 4.05
N GLY A 45 0.45 -1.43 2.77
CA GLY A 45 -0.38 -2.54 2.31
C GLY A 45 -1.87 -2.39 2.62
N LEU A 46 -2.40 -1.20 2.88
CA LEU A 46 -3.84 -1.01 3.13
C LEU A 46 -4.67 -1.27 1.87
N ARG A 47 -5.92 -1.70 2.09
CA ARG A 47 -6.96 -1.64 1.05
C ARG A 47 -7.48 -0.20 0.99
N ALA A 48 -7.94 0.24 -0.19
CA ALA A 48 -8.60 1.55 -0.31
C ALA A 48 -9.78 1.78 0.66
N SER A 49 -10.45 0.72 1.12
CA SER A 49 -11.53 0.83 2.11
C SER A 49 -11.07 0.93 3.57
N GLU A 50 -9.77 0.79 3.81
CA GLU A 50 -9.14 0.88 5.13
C GLU A 50 -8.46 2.23 5.36
N VAL A 51 -8.23 3.01 4.29
CA VAL A 51 -7.52 4.30 4.31
C VAL A 51 -8.25 5.36 5.15
N SER A 52 -9.58 5.35 5.16
CA SER A 52 -10.39 6.37 5.84
C SER A 52 -10.65 6.07 7.33
N TYR A 53 -9.64 5.54 8.01
CA TYR A 53 -9.76 5.10 9.41
C TYR A 53 -8.60 5.58 10.27
N PRO A 54 -7.33 5.21 9.99
CA PRO A 54 -6.24 5.51 10.90
C PRO A 54 -5.97 7.02 10.97
N GLY A 55 -5.49 7.41 12.14
CA GLY A 55 -5.12 8.77 12.55
C GLY A 55 -4.00 8.66 13.59
N ASP A 56 -3.52 9.79 14.12
CA ASP A 56 -2.32 9.79 14.99
C ASP A 56 -2.49 8.92 16.25
N ASP A 57 -3.69 8.91 16.87
CA ASP A 57 -3.98 8.07 18.04
C ASP A 57 -3.84 6.57 17.79
N HIS A 58 -3.85 6.15 16.53
CA HIS A 58 -3.73 4.76 16.13
C HIS A 58 -2.29 4.35 15.83
N LEU A 59 -1.37 5.31 15.69
CA LEU A 59 0.04 5.08 15.38
C LEU A 59 0.85 4.95 16.68
N ARG A 60 1.65 3.90 16.77
CA ARG A 60 2.53 3.66 17.92
C ARG A 60 3.91 3.18 17.48
N TYR A 61 4.92 3.59 18.23
CA TYR A 61 6.24 3.00 18.12
C TYR A 61 6.34 1.77 19.04
N SER A 62 6.86 0.66 18.52
CA SER A 62 7.10 -0.56 19.27
C SER A 62 8.57 -0.63 19.66
N GLU A 63 8.92 -0.32 20.91
CA GLU A 63 10.33 -0.37 21.37
C GLU A 63 10.93 -1.78 21.23
N ASP A 64 10.15 -2.82 21.54
CA ASP A 64 10.58 -4.23 21.40
C ASP A 64 10.94 -4.61 19.96
N GLY A 65 10.25 -4.03 18.99
CA GLY A 65 10.40 -4.34 17.58
C GLY A 65 11.25 -3.32 16.82
N ASN A 66 11.53 -2.16 17.42
CA ASN A 66 12.12 -0.99 16.78
C ASN A 66 11.39 -0.63 15.46
N VAL A 67 10.06 -0.61 15.49
CA VAL A 67 9.20 -0.38 14.32
C VAL A 67 7.95 0.42 14.66
N TRP A 68 7.42 1.15 13.68
CA TRP A 68 6.08 1.74 13.74
C TRP A 68 5.00 0.72 13.39
N LEU A 69 3.95 0.71 14.20
CA LEU A 69 2.75 -0.09 14.03
C LEU A 69 1.51 0.79 14.16
N PHE A 70 0.45 0.50 13.41
CA PHE A 70 -0.79 1.26 13.52
C PHE A 70 -2.04 0.42 13.32
N GLU A 71 -3.10 0.77 14.04
CA GLU A 71 -4.36 0.03 13.99
C GLU A 71 -5.06 0.23 12.65
N VAL A 72 -5.48 -0.88 12.03
CA VAL A 72 -6.31 -0.90 10.83
C VAL A 72 -7.58 -1.71 11.08
N ARG A 73 -8.74 -1.13 10.77
CA ARG A 73 -10.05 -1.84 10.82
C ARG A 73 -10.40 -2.46 9.48
N GLY A 74 -10.38 -3.80 9.42
CA GLY A 74 -10.76 -4.55 8.23
C GLY A 74 -12.27 -4.55 7.94
N LYS A 75 -12.65 -5.07 6.76
CA LYS A 75 -14.06 -5.35 6.43
C LYS A 75 -14.60 -6.49 7.29
N ASN A 76 -15.81 -6.32 7.82
CA ASN A 76 -16.59 -7.37 8.46
C ASN A 76 -17.04 -8.41 7.44
N THR A 77 -16.30 -9.52 7.32
CA THR A 77 -16.63 -10.62 6.38
C THR A 77 -17.41 -11.75 7.01
N LYS A 78 -17.55 -11.80 8.35
CA LYS A 78 -18.17 -12.94 9.07
C LYS A 78 -19.18 -12.57 10.18
N GLY A 79 -19.58 -11.30 10.28
CA GLY A 79 -20.41 -10.79 11.39
C GLY A 79 -19.62 -10.62 12.70
N GLY A 80 -20.04 -9.69 13.56
CA GLY A 80 -19.33 -9.28 14.78
C GLY A 80 -18.56 -7.96 14.64
N ASP A 81 -17.75 -7.62 15.65
CA ASP A 81 -16.91 -6.43 15.64
C ASP A 81 -15.85 -6.49 14.53
N ARG A 82 -15.51 -5.33 13.96
CA ARG A 82 -14.48 -5.24 12.91
C ARG A 82 -13.17 -5.78 13.45
N LYS A 83 -12.63 -6.81 12.81
CA LYS A 83 -11.28 -7.31 13.11
C LYS A 83 -10.29 -6.17 12.90
N THR A 84 -9.64 -5.76 13.98
CA THR A 84 -8.48 -4.88 13.98
C THR A 84 -7.22 -5.70 13.73
N ARG A 85 -6.20 -5.04 13.18
CA ARG A 85 -4.83 -5.54 13.11
C ARG A 85 -3.88 -4.36 13.26
N ASP A 86 -2.67 -4.64 13.73
CA ASP A 86 -1.56 -3.70 13.63
C ASP A 86 -0.85 -3.90 12.30
N ALA A 87 -0.92 -2.90 11.43
CA ALA A 87 -0.13 -2.84 10.21
C ALA A 87 1.26 -2.25 10.51
N TRP A 88 2.24 -2.60 9.70
CA TRP A 88 3.58 -2.01 9.76
C TRP A 88 3.64 -0.74 8.92
N MET A 89 4.29 0.29 9.46
CA MET A 89 4.57 1.55 8.77
C MET A 89 6.10 1.73 8.67
N PRO A 90 6.64 2.00 7.47
CA PRO A 90 8.03 2.44 7.32
C PRO A 90 8.32 3.75 8.05
N ASP A 91 9.56 3.97 8.48
CA ASP A 91 9.96 5.17 9.22
C ASP A 91 9.74 6.47 8.42
N ASP A 92 10.02 6.45 7.12
CA ASP A 92 9.82 7.58 6.21
C ASP A 92 8.33 7.96 6.07
N VAL A 93 7.44 6.96 6.00
CA VAL A 93 5.99 7.19 5.98
C VAL A 93 5.48 7.70 7.33
N ALA A 94 6.02 7.19 8.45
CA ALA A 94 5.66 7.69 9.78
C ALA A 94 6.06 9.16 9.95
N ASP A 95 7.26 9.52 9.50
CA ASP A 95 7.75 10.90 9.50
C ASP A 95 6.85 11.81 8.62
N ASP A 96 6.47 11.35 7.43
CA ASP A 96 5.63 12.15 6.53
C ASP A 96 4.22 12.35 7.07
N VAL A 97 3.58 11.28 7.59
CA VAL A 97 2.27 11.34 8.23
C VAL A 97 2.27 12.28 9.44
N HIS A 98 3.29 12.22 10.31
CA HIS A 98 3.43 13.14 11.44
C HIS A 98 3.63 14.59 11.00
N LYS A 99 4.38 14.81 9.92
CA LYS A 99 4.57 16.14 9.34
C LYS A 99 3.27 16.67 8.75
N TYR A 100 2.56 15.84 7.98
CA TYR A 100 1.25 16.14 7.40
C TYR A 100 0.24 16.52 8.49
N SER A 101 0.09 15.69 9.52
CA SER A 101 -0.84 15.93 10.64
C SER A 101 -0.57 17.28 11.33
N ARG A 102 0.70 17.58 11.64
CA ARG A 102 1.08 18.87 12.25
C ARG A 102 0.79 20.07 11.36
N GLU A 103 1.12 19.99 10.07
CA GLU A 103 0.91 21.08 9.12
C GLU A 103 -0.59 21.31 8.83
N ARG A 104 -1.40 20.25 8.87
CA ARG A 104 -2.85 20.32 8.73
C ARG A 104 -3.60 20.58 10.04
N GLN A 105 -2.89 20.56 11.17
CA GLN A 105 -3.45 20.75 12.51
C GLN A 105 -4.57 19.75 12.82
N LEU A 106 -4.37 18.48 12.44
CA LEU A 106 -5.33 17.43 12.73
C LEU A 106 -5.38 17.15 14.24
N ASP A 107 -6.58 16.92 14.77
CA ASP A 107 -6.74 16.33 16.09
C ASP A 107 -6.26 14.87 16.06
N PRO A 108 -5.64 14.35 17.13
CA PRO A 108 -5.12 12.98 17.13
C PRO A 108 -6.16 11.90 16.80
N SER A 109 -7.44 12.17 17.07
CA SER A 109 -8.55 11.27 16.77
C SER A 109 -9.06 11.35 15.32
N GLU A 110 -8.67 12.38 14.57
CA GLU A 110 -9.04 12.55 13.17
C GLU A 110 -8.24 11.60 12.26
N SER A 111 -8.92 11.06 11.24
CA SER A 111 -8.24 10.24 10.23
C SER A 111 -7.31 11.09 9.38
N TRP A 112 -6.13 10.56 9.02
CA TRP A 112 -5.20 11.26 8.12
C TRP A 112 -5.82 11.54 6.74
N VAL A 113 -6.72 10.66 6.30
CA VAL A 113 -7.45 10.77 5.04
C VAL A 113 -8.93 10.57 5.33
N ASP A 114 -9.76 11.61 5.23
CA ASP A 114 -11.21 11.52 5.52
C ASP A 114 -12.05 11.66 4.25
N VAL A 115 -11.90 10.67 3.37
CA VAL A 115 -12.68 10.61 2.12
C VAL A 115 -13.26 9.22 1.87
N SER A 116 -14.27 9.16 1.01
CA SER A 116 -14.87 7.89 0.63
C SER A 116 -13.86 6.94 -0.05
N THR A 117 -14.09 5.63 0.06
CA THR A 117 -13.32 4.62 -0.69
C THR A 117 -13.32 4.87 -2.20
N GLN A 118 -14.39 5.46 -2.75
CA GLN A 118 -14.47 5.80 -4.18
C GLN A 118 -13.53 6.96 -4.53
N SER A 119 -13.39 7.95 -3.64
CA SER A 119 -12.45 9.06 -3.79
C SER A 119 -11.00 8.54 -3.81
N VAL A 120 -10.61 7.69 -2.85
CA VAL A 120 -9.28 7.08 -2.81
C VAL A 120 -8.97 6.32 -4.11
N ARG A 121 -9.92 5.50 -4.59
CA ARG A 121 -9.77 4.77 -5.86
C ARG A 121 -9.59 5.70 -7.05
N ARG A 122 -10.34 6.80 -7.08
CA ARG A 122 -10.26 7.81 -8.13
C ARG A 122 -8.90 8.51 -8.11
N TRP A 123 -8.38 8.89 -6.94
CA TRP A 123 -7.06 9.53 -6.84
C TRP A 123 -5.94 8.66 -7.40
N VAL A 124 -5.93 7.36 -7.10
CA VAL A 124 -4.95 6.42 -7.69
C VAL A 124 -5.08 6.39 -9.22
N LYS A 125 -6.32 6.40 -9.73
CA LYS A 125 -6.57 6.37 -11.18
C LYS A 125 -6.14 7.66 -11.87
N GLU A 126 -6.38 8.81 -11.24
CA GLU A 126 -5.98 10.13 -11.72
C GLU A 126 -4.45 10.22 -11.80
N ALA A 127 -3.74 9.91 -10.71
CA ALA A 127 -2.28 9.92 -10.65
C ALA A 127 -1.65 8.95 -11.68
N ALA A 128 -2.16 7.71 -11.77
CA ALA A 128 -1.67 6.76 -12.77
C ALA A 128 -1.96 7.22 -14.21
N THR A 129 -3.07 7.93 -14.44
CA THR A 129 -3.39 8.47 -15.77
C THR A 129 -2.45 9.62 -16.13
N ALA A 130 -2.16 10.52 -15.19
CA ALA A 130 -1.19 11.60 -15.39
C ALA A 130 0.19 11.05 -15.77
N ILE A 131 0.68 10.03 -15.05
CA ILE A 131 1.96 9.37 -15.39
C ILE A 131 1.91 8.71 -16.77
N ALA A 132 0.78 8.09 -17.13
CA ALA A 132 0.62 7.47 -18.44
C ALA A 132 0.73 8.50 -19.57
N ASP A 133 0.17 9.68 -19.38
CA ASP A 133 0.18 10.78 -20.34
C ASP A 133 1.58 11.43 -20.43
N ASP A 134 2.21 11.70 -19.28
CA ASP A 134 3.52 12.38 -19.20
C ASP A 134 4.69 11.53 -19.73
N LEU A 135 4.63 10.21 -19.52
CA LEU A 135 5.70 9.28 -19.92
C LEU A 135 5.39 8.51 -21.21
N ASP A 136 4.30 8.83 -21.89
CA ASP A 136 3.75 8.06 -23.03
C ASP A 136 3.72 6.55 -22.74
N SER A 137 3.23 6.20 -21.56
CA SER A 137 3.32 4.85 -20.99
C SER A 137 1.93 4.28 -20.71
N PRO A 138 1.24 3.73 -21.73
CA PRO A 138 -0.17 3.33 -21.63
C PRO A 138 -0.44 2.24 -20.60
N ARG A 139 0.58 1.47 -20.20
CA ARG A 139 0.47 0.44 -19.15
C ARG A 139 0.02 1.01 -17.80
N TRP A 140 0.40 2.24 -17.49
CA TRP A 140 -0.02 2.92 -16.26
C TRP A 140 -1.53 3.09 -16.16
N ARG A 141 -2.23 3.18 -17.30
CA ARG A 141 -3.69 3.27 -17.32
C ARG A 141 -4.36 2.02 -16.75
N SER A 142 -3.67 0.88 -16.63
CA SER A 142 -4.22 -0.32 -16.01
C SER A 142 -4.09 -0.34 -14.47
N VAL A 143 -3.29 0.56 -13.89
CA VAL A 143 -3.05 0.60 -12.44
C VAL A 143 -4.31 1.03 -11.69
N SER A 144 -4.57 0.35 -10.58
CA SER A 144 -5.68 0.57 -9.67
C SER A 144 -5.22 0.48 -8.21
N SER A 145 -6.05 0.96 -7.28
CA SER A 145 -5.76 0.87 -5.82
C SER A 145 -5.50 -0.56 -5.32
N HIS A 146 -6.07 -1.59 -5.95
CA HIS A 146 -5.81 -2.97 -5.55
C HIS A 146 -4.39 -3.42 -5.91
N ASP A 147 -3.82 -2.85 -6.97
CA ASP A 147 -2.48 -3.16 -7.43
C ASP A 147 -1.42 -2.63 -6.45
N LEU A 148 -1.70 -1.56 -5.69
CA LEU A 148 -0.79 -1.05 -4.66
C LEU A 148 -0.55 -2.07 -3.55
N ARG A 149 -1.63 -2.59 -2.96
CA ARG A 149 -1.53 -3.68 -1.98
C ARG A 149 -0.91 -4.95 -2.58
N ARG A 150 -1.18 -5.24 -3.86
CA ARG A 150 -0.56 -6.39 -4.55
C ARG A 150 0.94 -6.20 -4.69
N SER A 151 1.37 -5.02 -5.11
CA SER A 151 2.77 -4.64 -5.28
C SER A 151 3.50 -4.71 -3.95
N TRP A 152 2.91 -4.13 -2.90
CA TRP A 152 3.42 -4.20 -1.53
C TRP A 152 3.66 -5.65 -1.08
N ALA A 153 2.64 -6.50 -1.14
CA ALA A 153 2.76 -7.88 -0.66
C ALA A 153 3.77 -8.69 -1.49
N THR A 154 3.74 -8.53 -2.82
CA THR A 154 4.67 -9.22 -3.73
C THR A 154 6.12 -8.79 -3.44
N TYR A 155 6.36 -7.48 -3.33
CA TYR A 155 7.69 -6.95 -3.07
C TYR A 155 8.25 -7.48 -1.75
N HIS A 156 7.46 -7.46 -0.68
CA HIS A 156 7.93 -7.97 0.60
C HIS A 156 8.12 -9.49 0.63
N LEU A 157 7.20 -10.27 0.07
CA LEU A 157 7.28 -11.74 0.08
C LEU A 157 8.38 -12.27 -0.84
N VAL A 158 8.48 -11.72 -2.05
CA VAL A 158 9.27 -12.31 -3.14
C VAL A 158 10.62 -11.62 -3.26
N GLU A 159 10.60 -10.30 -3.38
CA GLU A 159 11.81 -9.51 -3.64
C GLU A 159 12.64 -9.33 -2.35
N ARG A 160 12.00 -9.01 -1.21
CA ARG A 160 12.66 -8.90 0.09
C ARG A 160 12.76 -10.20 0.87
N GLN A 161 12.13 -11.28 0.40
CA GLN A 161 12.11 -12.59 1.06
C GLN A 161 11.64 -12.55 2.53
N ILE A 162 10.74 -11.63 2.86
CA ILE A 162 10.17 -11.58 4.20
C ILE A 162 9.29 -12.81 4.42
N ASP A 163 9.40 -13.40 5.60
CA ASP A 163 8.66 -14.61 5.91
C ASP A 163 7.15 -14.37 5.79
N VAL A 164 6.47 -15.37 5.23
CA VAL A 164 5.05 -15.31 4.94
C VAL A 164 4.19 -15.06 6.18
N ARG A 165 4.60 -15.53 7.37
CA ARG A 165 3.81 -15.34 8.61
C ARG A 165 3.85 -13.89 9.08
N THR A 166 4.98 -13.22 8.96
CA THR A 166 5.11 -11.79 9.23
C THR A 166 4.21 -10.98 8.31
N ILE A 167 4.25 -11.24 7.00
CA ILE A 167 3.38 -10.53 6.03
C ILE A 167 1.90 -10.84 6.25
N MET A 168 1.55 -12.10 6.55
CA MET A 168 0.18 -12.47 6.92
C MET A 168 -0.31 -11.70 8.14
N SER A 169 0.53 -11.54 9.16
CA SER A 169 0.20 -10.85 10.41
C SER A 169 -0.09 -9.37 10.17
N ILE A 170 0.85 -8.62 9.59
CA ILE A 170 0.72 -7.17 9.40
C ILE A 170 -0.30 -6.82 8.29
N GLY A 171 -0.46 -7.68 7.30
CA GLY A 171 -1.43 -7.47 6.23
C GLY A 171 -2.83 -7.98 6.55
N GLY A 172 -3.02 -8.81 7.57
CA GLY A 172 -4.34 -9.31 7.98
C GLY A 172 -4.89 -10.45 7.13
N TRP A 173 -4.03 -11.38 6.71
CA TRP A 173 -4.45 -12.63 6.08
C TRP A 173 -4.62 -13.73 7.12
N SER A 174 -5.77 -14.42 7.09
CA SER A 174 -6.11 -15.46 8.07
C SER A 174 -5.59 -16.86 7.71
N ASP A 175 -5.22 -17.08 6.46
CA ASP A 175 -4.84 -18.39 5.93
C ASP A 175 -3.97 -18.25 4.67
N TYR A 176 -3.25 -19.33 4.36
CA TYR A 176 -2.29 -19.36 3.25
C TYR A 176 -2.95 -19.24 1.88
N SER A 177 -4.17 -19.76 1.70
CA SER A 177 -4.87 -19.67 0.41
C SER A 177 -5.21 -18.23 0.04
N ALA A 178 -5.39 -17.36 1.05
CA ALA A 178 -5.66 -15.94 0.84
C ALA A 178 -4.42 -15.11 0.46
N ILE A 179 -3.21 -15.59 0.81
CA ILE A 179 -1.94 -14.89 0.49
C ILE A 179 -1.24 -15.46 -0.75
N GLU A 180 -1.50 -16.72 -1.12
CA GLU A 180 -0.98 -17.37 -2.33
C GLU A 180 -1.09 -16.50 -3.61
N PRO A 181 -2.21 -15.77 -3.88
CA PRO A 181 -2.30 -14.92 -5.07
C PRO A 181 -1.31 -13.74 -5.13
N TYR A 182 -0.57 -13.47 -4.06
CA TYR A 182 0.45 -12.42 -3.97
C TYR A 182 1.88 -12.95 -4.15
N LEU A 183 2.06 -14.26 -4.31
CA LEU A 183 3.34 -14.90 -4.63
C LEU A 183 3.58 -14.90 -6.15
N ALA A 184 3.67 -13.71 -6.75
CA ALA A 184 3.97 -13.60 -8.16
C ALA A 184 5.42 -14.02 -8.47
N GLU A 185 5.72 -14.24 -9.75
CA GLU A 185 7.07 -14.60 -10.18
C GLU A 185 8.11 -13.55 -9.73
N PRO A 186 9.30 -14.00 -9.25
CA PRO A 186 10.38 -13.10 -8.88
C PRO A 186 10.89 -12.32 -10.09
N THR A 187 11.44 -11.14 -9.84
CA THR A 187 12.19 -10.41 -10.88
C THR A 187 13.46 -11.17 -11.29
N GLU A 188 13.98 -10.90 -12.49
CA GLU A 188 15.27 -11.45 -12.93
C GLU A 188 16.42 -11.07 -11.98
N ALA A 189 16.39 -9.84 -11.45
CA ALA A 189 17.36 -9.38 -10.46
C ALA A 189 17.33 -10.26 -9.20
N ARG A 190 16.12 -10.58 -8.70
CA ARG A 190 15.93 -11.48 -7.56
C ARG A 190 16.35 -12.92 -7.87
N ILE A 191 16.07 -13.43 -9.06
CA ILE A 191 16.57 -14.75 -9.50
C ILE A 191 18.11 -14.76 -9.47
N GLY A 192 18.73 -13.71 -10.00
CA GLY A 192 20.18 -13.54 -10.00
C GLY A 192 20.78 -13.51 -8.59
N GLU A 193 20.17 -12.76 -7.66
CA GLU A 193 20.60 -12.73 -6.26
C GLU A 193 20.40 -14.09 -5.55
N ALA A 194 19.31 -14.81 -5.84
CA ALA A 194 19.01 -16.09 -5.22
C ALA A 194 19.95 -17.22 -5.67
N MET A 195 20.31 -17.23 -6.94
CA MET A 195 20.99 -18.35 -7.60
C MET A 195 22.45 -18.05 -7.95
N GLY A 196 22.84 -16.77 -7.94
CA GLY A 196 24.21 -16.35 -8.16
C GLY A 196 25.10 -16.79 -7.00
N THR A 197 26.14 -17.54 -7.33
CA THR A 197 27.21 -17.97 -6.41
C THR A 197 28.21 -16.86 -6.14
#